data_AF-A0A8S1IRY5-F1
#
_entry.id   AF-A0A8S1IRY5-F1
#
_cell.length_a   1.000
_cell.length_b   1.000
_cell.length_c   1.000
_cell.angle_alpha   90.00
_cell.angle_beta   90.00
_cell.angle_gamma   90.00
#
_symmetry.space_group_name_H-M   'P 1'
#
loop_
_entity.id
_entity.type
_entity.pdbx_description
1 polymer ?
#
loop_
_entity_poly.entity_id
_entity_poly.type
_entity_poly.pdbx_seq_one_letter_code
_entity_poly.pdbx_strand_id
1 'polypeptide(L)'
;MVLADAGLWSHSKQDWLDEVLSRVIEPYDWSFVYAEERGTHMSKGRDSQQQMECAGIKDLKKVFRRKDLKARGFRKENTIIVEDTPGNCRRNYGNAIYVSTYDVVRRAHDRELPLLQRYLEKVILGCQDVRPLEKRTWRVQAVGLQKSKEVKKRQRDAPETLTRRPSSDSPCFWALENWQKCVNLIDASAPIHRVRAVAS
;
A
#
# COMPACT_ATOMS: atom_id res chain seq x y z
N MET A 1 -6.86 14.60 2.54
CA MET A 1 -7.61 13.32 2.61
C MET A 1 -7.34 12.57 1.31
N VAL A 2 -6.82 11.35 1.37
CA VAL A 2 -6.45 10.57 0.17
C VAL A 2 -7.69 9.80 -0.28
N LEU A 3 -8.31 10.23 -1.37
CA LEU A 3 -9.43 9.51 -1.98
C LEU A 3 -8.88 8.42 -2.90
N ALA A 4 -8.68 7.24 -2.36
CA ALA A 4 -8.32 6.06 -3.14
C ALA A 4 -9.40 5.01 -3.00
N ASP A 5 -9.93 4.50 -4.12
CA ASP A 5 -10.64 3.23 -4.04
C ASP A 5 -9.60 2.12 -3.93
N ALA A 6 -9.82 1.21 -2.99
CA ALA A 6 -8.90 0.10 -2.74
C ALA A 6 -9.54 -1.25 -3.09
N GLY A 7 -8.71 -2.23 -3.43
CA GLY A 7 -9.09 -3.64 -3.52
C GLY A 7 -8.12 -4.51 -2.74
N LEU A 8 -8.58 -5.67 -2.31
CA LEU A 8 -7.78 -6.66 -1.59
C LEU A 8 -7.51 -7.85 -2.53
N TRP A 9 -6.26 -8.32 -2.58
CA TRP A 9 -5.90 -9.50 -3.33
C TRP A 9 -4.94 -10.38 -2.52
N SER A 10 -5.46 -11.44 -1.94
CA SER A 10 -4.72 -12.41 -1.13
C SER A 10 -4.38 -13.68 -1.91
N HIS A 11 -3.34 -14.39 -1.46
CA HIS A 11 -3.01 -15.77 -1.86
C HIS A 11 -3.60 -16.82 -0.91
N SER A 12 -4.48 -16.41 0.01
CA SER A 12 -5.26 -17.33 0.79
C SER A 12 -6.51 -17.79 0.04
N LYS A 13 -7.08 -18.91 0.50
CA LYS A 13 -8.42 -19.36 0.11
C LYS A 13 -9.48 -18.35 0.54
N GLN A 14 -10.60 -18.35 -0.17
CA GLN A 14 -11.70 -17.41 0.11
C GLN A 14 -12.24 -17.52 1.54
N ASP A 15 -12.38 -18.74 2.08
CA ASP A 15 -12.88 -18.97 3.44
C ASP A 15 -12.00 -18.34 4.52
N TRP A 16 -10.68 -18.52 4.42
CA TRP A 16 -9.72 -17.87 5.31
C TRP A 16 -9.76 -16.34 5.18
N LEU A 17 -9.86 -15.84 3.94
CA LEU A 17 -9.91 -14.40 3.68
C LEU A 17 -11.15 -13.75 4.31
N ASP A 18 -12.30 -14.42 4.24
CA ASP A 18 -13.56 -13.96 4.83
C ASP A 18 -13.47 -13.92 6.38
N GLU A 19 -12.83 -14.91 7.00
CA GLU A 19 -12.58 -14.93 8.44
C GLU A 19 -11.64 -13.80 8.88
N VAL A 20 -10.58 -13.52 8.12
CA VAL A 20 -9.67 -12.40 8.40
C VAL A 20 -10.40 -11.06 8.25
N LEU A 21 -11.19 -10.90 7.20
CA LEU A 21 -11.96 -9.67 6.96
C LEU A 21 -13.01 -9.40 8.02
N SER A 22 -13.61 -10.44 8.61
CA SER A 22 -14.63 -10.27 9.65
C SER A 22 -14.06 -10.02 11.05
N ARG A 23 -12.83 -10.47 11.33
CA ARG A 23 -12.24 -10.43 12.68
C ARG A 23 -11.11 -9.44 12.87
N VAL A 24 -10.34 -9.18 11.82
CA VAL A 24 -9.05 -8.46 11.93
C VAL A 24 -9.12 -7.08 11.29
N ILE A 25 -9.85 -6.95 10.19
CA ILE A 25 -9.94 -5.72 9.41
C ILE A 25 -11.31 -5.11 9.70
N GLU A 26 -11.38 -3.84 10.14
CA GLU A 26 -12.69 -3.19 10.26
C GLU A 26 -13.39 -3.12 8.89
N PRO A 27 -14.74 -3.08 8.87
CA PRO A 27 -15.49 -3.00 7.64
C PRO A 27 -15.02 -1.86 6.73
N TYR A 28 -14.74 -2.20 5.47
CA TYR A 28 -14.33 -1.24 4.44
C TYR A 28 -15.02 -1.56 3.12
N ASP A 29 -15.38 -0.53 2.36
CA ASP A 29 -16.01 -0.65 1.04
C ASP A 29 -14.97 -1.00 -0.03
N TRP A 30 -14.48 -2.24 0.01
CA TRP A 30 -13.53 -2.76 -0.97
C TRP A 30 -14.14 -2.75 -2.37
N SER A 31 -13.40 -2.22 -3.34
CA SER A 31 -13.80 -2.28 -4.76
C SER A 31 -13.88 -3.69 -5.31
N PHE A 32 -13.05 -4.56 -4.76
CA PHE A 32 -13.04 -5.98 -5.01
C PHE A 32 -12.23 -6.66 -3.91
N VAL A 33 -12.54 -7.93 -3.68
CA VAL A 33 -11.74 -8.84 -2.85
C VAL A 33 -11.44 -10.07 -3.71
N TYR A 34 -10.17 -10.42 -3.84
CA TYR A 34 -9.69 -11.58 -4.60
C TYR A 34 -8.89 -12.50 -3.68
N ALA A 35 -9.21 -13.78 -3.72
CA ALA A 35 -8.46 -14.86 -3.12
C ALA A 35 -7.55 -15.56 -4.17
N GLU A 36 -6.88 -16.64 -3.77
CA GLU A 36 -5.87 -17.35 -4.58
C GLU A 36 -6.38 -17.84 -5.94
N GLU A 37 -7.67 -18.16 -6.04
CA GLU A 37 -8.33 -18.69 -7.25
C GLU A 37 -8.32 -17.64 -8.38
N ARG A 38 -8.15 -16.37 -8.03
CA ARG A 38 -7.97 -15.27 -8.99
C ARG A 38 -6.53 -15.07 -9.39
N GLY A 39 -5.56 -15.76 -8.78
CA GLY A 39 -4.17 -15.80 -9.21
C GLY A 39 -4.00 -16.31 -10.64
N THR A 40 -2.86 -16.01 -11.27
CA THR A 40 -2.48 -16.62 -12.56
C THR A 40 -1.36 -17.61 -12.30
N HIS A 41 -1.68 -18.89 -12.40
CA HIS A 41 -0.68 -19.96 -12.33
C HIS A 41 0.05 -20.03 -13.68
N MET A 42 1.38 -19.98 -13.65
CA MET A 42 2.16 -20.28 -14.84
C MET A 42 2.48 -21.77 -14.85
N SER A 43 2.17 -22.44 -15.95
CA SER A 43 2.63 -23.81 -16.21
C SER A 43 4.16 -23.79 -16.34
N LYS A 44 4.85 -24.69 -15.63
CA LYS A 44 6.29 -24.88 -15.79
C LYS A 44 6.59 -25.18 -17.26
N GLY A 45 7.47 -24.41 -17.89
CA GLY A 45 8.11 -24.85 -19.13
C GLY A 45 8.92 -26.10 -18.83
N ARG A 46 9.02 -27.04 -19.78
CA ARG A 46 9.70 -28.34 -19.57
C ARG A 46 11.21 -28.25 -19.28
N ASP A 47 11.80 -27.05 -19.28
CA ASP A 47 13.26 -26.88 -19.41
C ASP A 47 13.89 -25.80 -18.52
N SER A 48 13.35 -25.56 -17.32
CA SER A 48 14.03 -24.67 -16.36
C SER A 48 14.28 -25.36 -15.03
N GLN A 49 15.54 -25.76 -14.81
CA GLN A 49 16.11 -26.09 -13.49
C GLN A 49 15.99 -24.95 -12.48
N GLN A 50 15.48 -23.78 -12.87
CA GLN A 50 14.96 -22.79 -11.95
C GLN A 50 13.57 -23.23 -11.49
N GLN A 51 13.54 -24.00 -10.40
CA GLN A 51 12.38 -24.11 -9.52
C GLN A 51 11.99 -22.71 -9.05
N MET A 52 11.25 -21.97 -9.88
CA MET A 52 10.44 -20.88 -9.38
C MET A 52 9.07 -21.48 -9.19
N GLU A 53 8.77 -21.72 -7.92
CA GLU A 53 7.50 -22.19 -7.36
C GLU A 53 6.32 -21.61 -8.14
N CYS A 54 5.21 -22.35 -8.17
CA CYS A 54 3.95 -21.93 -8.79
C CYS A 54 3.39 -20.68 -8.07
N ALA A 55 4.06 -19.54 -8.16
CA ALA A 55 3.68 -18.30 -7.53
C ALA A 55 2.45 -17.79 -8.27
N GLY A 56 1.32 -17.72 -7.56
CA GLY A 56 0.10 -17.12 -8.12
C GLY A 56 0.41 -15.67 -8.52
N ILE A 57 0.51 -15.38 -9.81
CA ILE A 57 0.78 -14.01 -10.23
C ILE A 57 -0.50 -13.18 -10.07
N LYS A 58 -0.41 -12.05 -9.38
CA LYS A 58 -1.51 -11.08 -9.22
C LYS A 58 -1.60 -10.15 -10.41
N ASP A 59 -2.01 -10.68 -11.56
CA ASP A 59 -2.02 -9.94 -12.81
C ASP A 59 -3.08 -8.81 -12.80
N LEU A 60 -2.64 -7.55 -12.65
CA LEU A 60 -3.52 -6.37 -12.61
C LEU A 60 -4.34 -6.20 -13.90
N LYS A 61 -3.98 -6.88 -15.01
CA LYS A 61 -4.82 -6.95 -16.21
C LYS A 61 -6.21 -7.48 -15.89
N LYS A 62 -6.39 -8.34 -14.88
CA LYS A 62 -7.70 -8.83 -14.42
C LYS A 62 -8.55 -7.70 -13.84
N VAL A 63 -7.95 -6.79 -13.08
CA VAL A 63 -8.59 -5.58 -12.57
C VAL A 63 -8.98 -4.66 -13.73
N PHE A 64 -8.05 -4.38 -14.65
CA PHE A 64 -8.28 -3.46 -15.77
C PHE A 64 -9.23 -3.99 -16.84
N ARG A 65 -9.55 -5.29 -16.85
CA ARG A 65 -10.49 -5.87 -17.83
C ARG A 65 -11.95 -5.80 -17.37
N ARG A 66 -12.19 -5.76 -16.06
CA ARG A 66 -13.52 -5.68 -15.48
C ARG A 66 -14.19 -4.34 -15.80
N LYS A 67 -15.40 -4.39 -16.38
CA LYS A 67 -16.14 -3.21 -16.82
C LYS A 67 -16.55 -2.32 -15.64
N ASP A 68 -16.98 -2.94 -14.54
CA ASP A 68 -17.37 -2.28 -13.30
C ASP A 68 -16.18 -1.55 -12.64
N LEU A 69 -15.01 -2.19 -12.55
CA LEU A 69 -13.80 -1.54 -12.01
C LEU A 69 -13.28 -0.43 -12.94
N LYS A 70 -13.37 -0.62 -14.26
CA LYS A 70 -13.09 0.45 -15.23
C LYS A 70 -14.02 1.64 -15.08
N ALA A 71 -15.32 1.40 -14.86
CA ALA A 71 -16.31 2.45 -14.60
C ALA A 71 -16.01 3.18 -13.29
N ARG A 72 -15.56 2.43 -12.27
CA ARG A 72 -15.00 3.03 -11.05
C ARG A 72 -13.73 3.81 -11.34
N GLY A 73 -13.02 3.65 -12.46
CA GLY A 73 -11.83 4.44 -12.82
C GLY A 73 -10.49 3.73 -12.64
N PHE A 74 -10.47 2.41 -12.39
CA PHE A 74 -9.22 1.64 -12.35
C PHE A 74 -8.58 1.59 -13.74
N ARG A 75 -7.37 2.14 -13.88
CA ARG A 75 -6.54 2.10 -15.09
C ARG A 75 -5.08 1.80 -14.76
N LYS A 76 -4.27 1.52 -15.78
CA LYS A 76 -2.83 1.21 -15.59
C LYS A 76 -2.05 2.41 -15.05
N GLU A 77 -2.48 3.60 -15.38
CA GLU A 77 -1.79 4.86 -15.10
C GLU A 77 -2.02 5.33 -13.65
N ASN A 78 -3.07 4.85 -12.99
CA ASN A 78 -3.47 5.33 -11.66
C ASN A 78 -3.60 4.23 -10.59
N THR A 79 -3.26 2.98 -10.92
CA THR A 79 -3.39 1.85 -10.00
C THR A 79 -2.02 1.36 -9.55
N ILE A 80 -1.83 1.15 -8.26
CA ILE A 80 -0.64 0.54 -7.67
C ILE A 80 -1.00 -0.78 -6.97
N ILE A 81 -0.07 -1.72 -6.94
CA ILE A 81 -0.14 -2.93 -6.12
C ILE A 81 0.93 -2.85 -5.04
N VAL A 82 0.52 -3.03 -3.78
CA VAL A 82 1.38 -3.07 -2.61
C VAL A 82 1.54 -4.55 -2.23
N GLU A 83 2.77 -5.04 -2.26
CA GLU A 83 3.04 -6.48 -2.17
C GLU A 83 4.41 -6.71 -1.52
N ASP A 84 4.52 -7.67 -0.63
CA ASP A 84 5.78 -8.02 0.02
C ASP A 84 6.57 -9.09 -0.76
N THR A 85 5.89 -9.88 -1.60
CA THR A 85 6.48 -10.96 -2.40
C THR A 85 6.67 -10.55 -3.87
N PRO A 86 7.90 -10.23 -4.34
CA PRO A 86 8.13 -9.75 -5.70
C PRO A 86 7.65 -10.70 -6.81
N GLY A 87 7.65 -12.01 -6.54
CA GLY A 87 7.15 -13.03 -7.47
C GLY A 87 5.69 -12.81 -7.89
N ASN A 88 4.84 -12.35 -6.97
CA ASN A 88 3.42 -12.09 -7.20
C ASN A 88 3.19 -10.91 -8.16
N CYS A 89 4.17 -10.00 -8.25
CA CYS A 89 4.13 -8.79 -9.05
C CYS A 89 4.91 -8.86 -10.36
N ARG A 90 5.37 -10.05 -10.80
CA ARG A 90 6.17 -10.24 -12.03
C ARG A 90 5.55 -9.70 -13.32
N ARG A 91 4.28 -9.34 -13.35
CA ARG A 91 3.60 -8.72 -14.52
C ARG A 91 3.20 -7.25 -14.29
N ASN A 92 3.61 -6.66 -13.17
CA ASN A 92 3.14 -5.36 -12.69
C ASN A 92 4.29 -4.40 -12.35
N TYR A 93 5.48 -4.54 -12.95
CA TYR A 93 6.69 -3.80 -12.53
C TYR A 93 6.50 -2.28 -12.38
N GLY A 94 5.82 -1.62 -13.32
CA GLY A 94 5.55 -0.17 -13.22
C GLY A 94 4.54 0.21 -12.14
N ASN A 95 3.71 -0.74 -11.70
CA ASN A 95 2.61 -0.53 -10.77
C ASN A 95 2.92 -1.06 -9.35
N ALA A 96 4.02 -1.78 -9.14
CA ALA A 96 4.33 -2.42 -7.86
C ALA A 96 5.11 -1.50 -6.92
N ILE A 97 4.70 -1.48 -5.65
CA ILE A 97 5.47 -0.98 -4.51
C ILE A 97 5.76 -2.17 -3.60
N TYR A 98 7.05 -2.46 -3.40
CA TYR A 98 7.47 -3.56 -2.56
C TYR A 98 7.62 -3.14 -1.10
N VAL A 99 6.86 -3.77 -0.22
CA VAL A 99 6.93 -3.59 1.23
C VAL A 99 7.68 -4.76 1.88
N SER A 100 8.10 -4.59 3.12
CA SER A 100 8.64 -5.68 3.92
C SER A 100 7.49 -6.51 4.46
N THR A 101 7.68 -7.83 4.51
CA THR A 101 6.81 -8.72 5.28
C THR A 101 6.75 -8.26 6.74
N TYR A 102 5.55 -8.20 7.30
CA TYR A 102 5.34 -7.89 8.71
C TYR A 102 5.63 -9.12 9.57
N ASP A 103 6.46 -8.94 10.60
CA ASP A 103 6.82 -9.96 11.57
C ASP A 103 6.68 -9.35 12.97
N VAL A 104 5.61 -9.75 13.67
CA VAL A 104 5.28 -9.22 15.01
C VAL A 104 6.36 -9.55 16.05
N VAL A 105 7.05 -10.68 15.91
CA VAL A 105 8.09 -11.12 16.85
C VAL A 105 9.33 -10.26 16.71
N ARG A 106 9.67 -9.86 15.49
CA ARG A 106 10.90 -9.12 15.19
C ARG A 106 10.70 -7.60 15.12
N ARG A 107 9.47 -7.09 14.92
CA ARG A 107 9.23 -5.68 14.59
C ARG A 107 8.06 -5.07 15.34
N ALA A 108 8.19 -5.00 16.67
CA ALA A 108 7.23 -4.31 17.53
C ALA A 108 7.06 -2.80 17.22
N HIS A 109 8.04 -2.18 16.57
CA HIS A 109 8.02 -0.77 16.14
C HIS A 109 8.07 -0.63 14.62
N ASP A 110 7.37 -1.50 13.89
CA ASP A 110 7.26 -1.38 12.44
C ASP A 110 6.63 -0.04 12.04
N ARG A 111 7.26 0.66 11.07
CA ARG A 111 6.80 1.95 10.53
C ARG A 111 6.49 1.88 9.04
N GLU A 112 6.40 0.69 8.49
CA GLU A 112 6.28 0.45 7.05
C GLU A 112 5.02 1.12 6.49
N LEU A 113 3.87 0.84 7.09
CA LEU A 113 2.58 1.33 6.63
C LEU A 113 2.42 2.87 6.80
N PRO A 114 2.80 3.49 7.93
CA PRO A 114 2.82 4.95 8.04
C PRO A 114 3.75 5.63 7.02
N LEU A 115 4.90 5.04 6.72
CA LEU A 115 5.79 5.56 5.68
C LEU A 115 5.17 5.39 4.29
N LEU A 116 4.51 4.26 4.05
CA LEU A 116 3.86 3.96 2.78
C LEU A 116 2.75 4.97 2.53
N GLN A 117 1.84 5.15 3.50
CA GLN A 117 0.79 6.16 3.44
C GLN A 117 1.36 7.50 2.99
N ARG A 118 2.39 7.99 3.69
CA ARG A 118 3.04 9.27 3.37
C ARG A 118 3.57 9.32 1.94
N TYR A 119 4.21 8.25 1.47
CA TYR A 119 4.68 8.16 0.09
C TYR A 119 3.52 8.24 -0.90
N LEU A 120 2.41 7.53 -0.63
CA LEU A 120 1.21 7.57 -1.46
C LEU A 120 0.63 8.98 -1.55
N GLU A 121 0.48 9.69 -0.43
CA GLU A 121 -0.13 11.04 -0.46
C GLU A 121 0.78 12.09 -1.11
N LYS A 122 2.11 11.95 -0.99
CA LYS A 122 3.06 13.00 -1.39
C LYS A 122 3.69 12.80 -2.75
N VAL A 123 3.83 11.56 -3.17
CA VAL A 123 4.45 11.22 -4.44
C VAL A 123 3.38 10.73 -5.40
N ILE A 124 2.58 9.74 -5.00
CA ILE A 124 1.69 9.05 -5.94
C ILE A 124 0.45 9.88 -6.30
N LEU A 125 -0.18 10.56 -5.33
CA LEU A 125 -1.47 11.26 -5.52
C LEU A 125 -1.43 12.39 -6.56
N GLY A 126 -0.29 13.04 -6.72
CA GLY A 126 -0.10 14.11 -7.71
C GLY A 126 0.30 13.64 -9.11
N CYS A 127 0.51 12.34 -9.31
CA CYS A 127 1.01 11.81 -10.58
C CYS A 127 -0.12 11.45 -11.54
N GLN A 128 0.01 11.90 -12.79
CA GLN A 128 -0.91 11.53 -13.87
C GLN A 128 -0.73 10.07 -14.32
N ASP A 129 0.53 9.60 -14.33
CA ASP A 129 0.89 8.21 -14.58
C ASP A 129 1.86 7.74 -13.50
N VAL A 130 1.48 6.72 -12.75
CA VAL A 130 2.30 6.15 -11.69
C VAL A 130 3.43 5.27 -12.26
N ARG A 131 3.30 4.73 -13.48
CA ARG A 131 4.20 3.71 -14.01
C ARG A 131 5.66 4.14 -14.16
N PRO A 132 5.97 5.38 -14.61
CA PRO A 132 7.35 5.83 -14.77
C PRO A 132 8.09 6.10 -13.46
N LEU A 133 7.39 6.19 -12.32
CA LEU A 133 8.01 6.57 -11.06
C LEU A 133 8.94 5.47 -10.55
N GLU A 134 10.15 5.85 -10.14
CA GLU A 134 11.07 4.99 -9.41
C GLU A 134 10.55 4.76 -7.97
N LYS A 135 10.14 3.51 -7.68
CA LYS A 135 9.53 3.14 -6.39
C LYS A 135 10.42 2.28 -5.52
N ARG A 136 11.59 1.80 -5.98
CA ARG A 136 12.48 0.97 -5.15
C ARG A 136 13.03 1.74 -3.95
N THR A 137 13.11 3.07 -4.06
CA THR A 137 13.59 3.98 -3.00
C THR A 137 12.47 4.68 -2.25
N TRP A 138 11.23 4.18 -2.33
CA TRP A 138 10.04 4.85 -1.77
C TRP A 138 10.18 5.21 -0.27
N ARG A 139 10.84 4.35 0.52
CA ARG A 139 11.10 4.61 1.96
C ARG A 139 11.99 5.83 2.17
N VAL A 140 13.06 5.96 1.38
CA VAL A 140 13.98 7.12 1.44
C VAL A 140 13.23 8.39 1.06
N GLN A 141 12.37 8.33 0.05
CA GLN A 141 11.54 9.45 -0.37
C GLN A 141 10.54 9.84 0.74
N ALA A 142 9.90 8.86 1.39
CA ALA A 142 9.00 9.11 2.52
C ALA A 142 9.69 9.78 3.72
N VAL A 143 10.91 9.34 4.07
CA VAL A 143 11.70 9.90 5.19
C VAL A 143 12.30 11.26 4.82
N GLY A 144 12.81 11.45 3.61
CA GLY A 144 13.31 12.75 3.13
C GLY A 144 12.23 13.83 3.26
N LEU A 145 10.98 13.47 2.93
CA LEU A 145 9.83 14.33 3.15
C LEU A 145 9.60 14.66 4.65
N GLN A 146 9.88 13.76 5.60
CA GLN A 146 9.75 14.01 7.06
C GLN A 146 10.66 15.14 7.49
N LYS A 147 11.95 15.02 7.15
CA LYS A 147 12.97 16.01 7.50
C LYS A 147 12.63 17.39 6.93
N SER A 148 12.20 17.49 5.67
CA SER A 148 11.82 18.78 5.06
C SER A 148 10.64 19.47 5.76
N LYS A 149 9.67 18.72 6.30
CA LYS A 149 8.56 19.29 7.06
C LYS A 149 8.99 19.75 8.45
N GLU A 150 9.82 18.97 9.14
CA GLU A 150 10.33 19.34 10.47
C GLU A 150 11.21 20.59 10.39
N VAL A 151 12.05 20.71 9.36
CA VAL A 151 12.85 21.93 9.11
C VAL A 151 11.93 23.13 8.85
N LYS A 152 10.94 23.01 7.95
CA LYS A 152 9.97 24.08 7.65
C LYS A 152 9.04 24.41 8.82
N LYS A 153 8.80 23.47 9.73
CA LYS A 153 8.01 23.69 10.95
C LYS A 153 8.86 24.42 12.00
N ARG A 154 10.09 23.96 12.26
CA ARG A 154 11.05 24.63 13.14
C ARG A 154 11.36 26.06 12.70
N GLN A 155 11.42 26.33 11.39
CA GLN A 155 11.63 27.68 10.87
C GLN A 155 10.40 28.59 11.00
N ARG A 156 9.19 28.04 11.08
CA ARG A 156 7.94 28.81 11.28
C ARG A 156 7.57 28.98 12.75
N ASP A 157 7.90 27.98 13.55
CA ASP A 157 7.60 27.93 14.98
C ASP A 157 8.79 28.41 15.82
N ALA A 158 9.84 28.99 15.22
CA ALA A 158 10.99 29.51 15.96
C ALA A 158 10.58 30.77 16.74
N PRO A 159 10.55 30.74 18.09
CA PRO A 159 10.63 31.95 18.87
C PRO A 159 12.11 32.33 18.99
N GLU A 160 12.38 33.61 19.18
CA GLU A 160 13.69 34.08 19.62
C GLU A 160 13.97 33.46 21.01
N THR A 161 14.91 32.51 21.02
CA THR A 161 15.64 31.87 22.15
C THR A 161 14.88 31.51 23.45
N LEU A 162 14.86 30.21 23.82
CA LEU A 162 15.75 29.59 24.84
C LEU A 162 15.43 28.09 25.03
N THR A 163 16.41 27.37 25.58
CA THR A 163 16.55 25.92 25.70
C THR A 163 15.56 25.23 26.65
N ARG A 164 15.06 24.05 26.25
CA ARG A 164 14.83 22.88 27.14
C ARG A 164 14.52 21.61 26.31
N ARG A 165 15.10 20.47 26.72
CA ARG A 165 14.83 19.14 26.17
C ARG A 165 13.60 18.52 26.85
N PRO A 166 12.73 17.76 26.17
CA PRO A 166 11.83 16.83 26.84
C PRO A 166 12.41 15.42 26.88
N SER A 167 12.11 14.76 27.99
CA SER A 167 12.46 13.40 28.40
C SER A 167 11.68 12.33 27.65
N SER A 168 12.25 11.14 27.69
CA SER A 168 11.65 9.84 27.37
C SER A 168 10.40 9.58 28.20
N ASP A 169 9.33 9.08 27.59
CA ASP A 169 8.45 8.07 28.16
C ASP A 169 7.72 7.30 27.04
N SER A 170 7.75 5.98 27.16
CA SER A 170 6.99 4.94 26.44
C SER A 170 5.91 4.42 27.43
N PRO A 171 5.01 3.44 27.14
CA PRO A 171 4.87 2.59 25.94
C PRO A 171 3.39 2.28 25.53
N CYS A 172 3.23 1.43 24.51
CA CYS A 172 2.10 0.50 24.27
C CYS A 172 0.68 1.07 24.10
N PHE A 173 0.17 1.05 22.86
CA PHE A 173 -1.25 0.87 22.41
C PHE A 173 -1.49 1.34 20.96
N TRP A 174 -0.45 1.76 20.24
CA TRP A 174 -0.58 2.52 18.98
C TRP A 174 -0.65 1.71 17.66
N ALA A 175 -0.43 0.39 17.68
CA ALA A 175 -0.16 -0.35 16.43
C ALA A 175 -1.42 -0.80 15.66
N LEU A 176 -2.58 -1.02 16.31
CA LEU A 176 -3.83 -1.40 15.63
C LEU A 176 -4.65 -0.19 15.15
N GLU A 177 -4.69 0.91 15.91
CA GLU A 177 -5.42 2.13 15.50
C GLU A 177 -4.88 2.79 14.21
N ASN A 178 -3.61 2.53 13.87
CA ASN A 178 -2.97 3.17 12.72
C ASN A 178 -3.26 2.47 11.38
N TRP A 179 -3.65 1.19 11.39
CA TRP A 179 -4.22 0.55 10.20
C TRP A 179 -5.56 1.19 9.86
N GLN A 180 -6.37 1.40 10.90
CA GLN A 180 -7.71 1.94 10.76
C GLN A 180 -7.75 3.40 10.27
N LYS A 181 -6.82 4.23 10.72
CA LYS A 181 -6.67 5.61 10.24
C LYS A 181 -6.27 5.69 8.76
N CYS A 182 -5.71 4.62 8.17
CA CYS A 182 -5.45 4.54 6.73
C CYS A 182 -6.70 4.14 5.92
N VAL A 183 -7.71 3.55 6.57
CA VAL A 183 -8.91 2.93 5.97
C VAL A 183 -10.15 3.83 6.16
N ASN A 184 -10.33 4.50 7.31
CA ASN A 184 -11.54 5.26 7.71
C ASN A 184 -11.63 6.74 7.26
N LEU A 185 -10.94 7.17 6.19
CA LEU A 185 -10.96 8.59 5.74
C LEU A 185 -11.66 8.81 4.38
N ILE A 186 -12.79 8.14 4.17
CA ILE A 186 -13.56 8.18 2.91
C ILE A 186 -14.90 8.87 3.16
N ASP A 187 -15.05 10.09 2.61
CA ASP A 187 -16.36 10.74 2.43
C ASP A 187 -16.55 11.12 0.95
N ALA A 188 -17.82 11.06 0.53
CA ALA A 188 -18.29 11.01 -0.84
C ALA A 188 -18.70 12.40 -1.36
N SER A 189 -17.75 13.22 -1.78
CA SER A 189 -18.01 14.29 -2.76
C SER A 189 -16.73 14.95 -3.28
N ALA A 190 -16.24 14.52 -4.45
CA ALA A 190 -15.54 15.35 -5.44
C ALA A 190 -14.88 14.49 -6.54
N PRO A 191 -14.90 14.92 -7.81
CA PRO A 191 -14.19 14.27 -8.90
C PRO A 191 -12.78 14.85 -9.07
N ILE A 192 -11.89 14.06 -9.66
CA ILE A 192 -10.57 14.42 -10.22
C ILE A 192 -9.36 14.09 -9.29
N HIS A 193 -8.58 13.09 -9.74
CA HIS A 193 -7.35 12.49 -9.16
C HIS A 193 -7.53 11.53 -7.96
N ARG A 194 -8.00 10.31 -8.24
CA ARG A 194 -7.92 9.18 -7.29
C ARG A 194 -6.79 8.23 -7.67
N VAL A 195 -5.84 8.03 -6.76
CA VAL A 195 -4.90 6.88 -6.81
C VAL A 195 -5.68 5.64 -6.38
N ARG A 196 -5.37 4.48 -6.94
CA ARG A 196 -6.04 3.22 -6.61
C ARG A 196 -5.04 2.22 -6.09
N ALA A 197 -5.34 1.58 -4.97
CA ALA A 197 -4.44 0.63 -4.34
C ALA A 197 -5.01 -0.78 -4.37
N VAL A 198 -4.18 -1.74 -4.71
CA VAL A 198 -4.44 -3.17 -4.48
C VAL A 198 -3.52 -3.60 -3.35
N ALA A 199 -4.10 -3.91 -2.20
CA ALA A 199 -3.36 -4.43 -1.06
C ALA A 199 -3.29 -5.96 -1.14
N SER A 200 -2.18 -6.52 -0.67
CA SER A 200 -1.97 -7.94 -0.41
C SER A 200 -1.84 -8.21 1.07
#